data_AF-A0A2A4SKK9-F1
#
_entry.id   AF-A0A2A4SKK9-F1
#
_cell.length_a   1.000
_cell.length_b   1.000
_cell.length_c   1.000
_cell.angle_alpha   90.00
_cell.angle_beta   90.00
_cell.angle_gamma   90.00
#
_symmetry.space_group_name_H-M   'P 1'
#
loop_
_entity.id
_entity.type
_entity.pdbx_description
1 polymer ?
#
loop_
_entity_poly.entity_id
_entity_poly.type
_entity_poly.pdbx_seq_one_letter_code
_entity_poly.pdbx_strand_id
1 'polypeptide(L)'
;MNIKQMVLITGFLLLTTNAAFSTEIQHHKMMHDMKMTGVSDGRISLNLPPMMKQHQLSNMRAHLDAIRNIIASLSEEDFAAASKIASQQLGSTEKMMAMCNNFDNENFKTMGLAFHKSADKLAETLKEGNIQTSLRALKTTMNSCVSCHATFKQ
;
A
#
# COMPACT_ATOMS: atom_id res chain seq x y z
N MET A 1 34.14 -5.08 -39.83
CA MET A 1 34.27 -4.29 -41.08
C MET A 1 33.94 -5.21 -42.25
N ASN A 2 32.79 -5.04 -42.92
CA ASN A 2 32.66 -5.13 -44.37
C ASN A 2 31.22 -4.82 -44.81
N ILE A 3 31.10 -3.61 -45.37
CA ILE A 3 29.97 -3.04 -46.10
C ILE A 3 30.13 -3.44 -47.56
N LYS A 4 29.04 -3.86 -48.22
CA LYS A 4 28.79 -3.96 -49.68
C LYS A 4 27.51 -4.82 -49.84
N GLN A 5 26.44 -4.48 -50.55
CA GLN A 5 26.25 -3.58 -51.68
C GLN A 5 24.82 -3.03 -51.69
N MET A 6 24.69 -1.85 -52.29
CA MET A 6 23.47 -1.08 -52.49
C MET A 6 23.06 -1.20 -53.98
N VAL A 7 21.75 -1.29 -54.22
CA VAL A 7 20.99 -0.94 -55.43
C VAL A 7 21.09 -1.87 -56.66
N LEU A 8 19.95 -2.43 -57.08
CA LEU A 8 19.51 -2.35 -58.49
C LEU A 8 17.99 -2.61 -58.65
N ILE A 9 17.41 -1.70 -59.42
CA ILE A 9 16.01 -1.44 -59.79
C ILE A 9 15.44 -2.56 -60.67
N THR A 10 14.16 -2.91 -60.53
CA THR A 10 13.18 -2.98 -61.65
C THR A 10 11.80 -3.39 -61.15
N GLY A 11 10.77 -2.64 -61.57
CA GLY A 11 9.39 -2.88 -61.19
C GLY A 11 8.73 -4.00 -61.99
N PHE A 12 7.69 -4.57 -61.41
CA PHE A 12 6.60 -5.16 -62.17
C PHE A 12 5.28 -4.86 -61.45
N LEU A 13 4.47 -4.05 -62.10
CA LEU A 13 3.11 -3.71 -61.75
C LEU A 13 2.23 -4.92 -62.10
N LEU A 14 1.63 -5.57 -61.12
CA LEU A 14 0.51 -6.49 -61.33
C LEU A 14 -0.64 -6.04 -60.45
N LEU A 15 -1.59 -5.35 -61.08
CA LEU A 15 -2.95 -5.22 -60.59
C LEU A 15 -3.57 -6.62 -60.56
N THR A 16 -3.86 -7.11 -59.36
CA THR A 16 -4.90 -8.13 -59.18
C THR A 16 -5.87 -7.61 -58.14
N THR A 17 -7.02 -7.14 -58.64
CA THR A 17 -8.22 -6.92 -57.85
C THR A 17 -8.63 -8.23 -57.19
N ASN A 18 -8.67 -8.29 -55.87
CA ASN A 18 -9.45 -9.31 -55.18
C ASN A 18 -10.27 -8.68 -54.07
N ALA A 19 -11.54 -9.06 -54.08
CA ALA A 19 -12.65 -8.48 -53.35
C ALA A 19 -12.40 -8.39 -51.85
N ALA A 20 -12.91 -7.31 -51.26
CA ALA A 20 -13.06 -7.16 -49.83
C ALA A 20 -13.98 -8.27 -49.29
N PHE A 21 -13.41 -9.22 -48.54
CA PHE A 21 -14.16 -9.98 -47.55
C PHE A 21 -13.99 -9.27 -46.21
N SER A 22 -14.94 -8.40 -45.87
CA SER A 22 -15.13 -7.96 -44.49
C SER A 22 -15.73 -9.14 -43.72
N THR A 23 -14.89 -9.99 -43.13
CA THR A 23 -15.35 -10.81 -42.01
C THR A 23 -15.66 -9.87 -40.85
N GLU A 24 -16.95 -9.64 -40.62
CA GLU A 24 -17.42 -9.06 -39.37
C GLU A 24 -16.89 -9.90 -38.21
N ILE A 25 -15.89 -9.38 -37.51
CA ILE A 25 -15.54 -9.89 -36.19
C ILE A 25 -16.67 -9.41 -35.28
N GLN A 26 -17.67 -10.27 -35.09
CA GLN A 26 -18.58 -10.14 -33.97
C GLN A 26 -17.76 -10.29 -32.69
N HIS A 27 -17.34 -9.16 -32.12
CA HIS A 27 -16.90 -9.09 -30.73
C HIS A 27 -18.10 -9.47 -29.85
N HIS A 28 -18.25 -10.77 -29.58
CA HIS A 28 -19.10 -11.24 -28.50
C HIS A 28 -18.48 -10.74 -27.20
N LYS A 29 -18.98 -9.60 -26.75
CA LYS A 29 -18.75 -9.06 -25.42
C LYS A 29 -19.36 -10.05 -24.44
N MET A 30 -18.56 -11.03 -24.01
CA MET A 30 -18.88 -11.91 -22.89
C MET A 30 -18.99 -11.03 -21.64
N MET A 31 -20.17 -10.45 -21.42
CA MET A 31 -20.54 -9.89 -20.13
C MET A 31 -20.70 -11.08 -19.19
N HIS A 32 -19.61 -11.51 -18.57
CA HIS A 32 -19.66 -12.38 -17.41
C HIS A 32 -20.26 -11.58 -16.26
N ASP A 33 -21.59 -11.55 -16.22
CA ASP A 33 -22.36 -11.17 -15.03
C ASP A 33 -22.22 -12.31 -14.01
N MET A 34 -21.02 -12.41 -13.42
CA MET A 34 -20.82 -13.23 -12.24
C MET A 34 -21.50 -12.48 -11.10
N LYS A 35 -22.77 -12.79 -10.86
CA LYS A 35 -23.49 -12.38 -9.66
C LYS A 35 -22.76 -12.99 -8.46
N MET A 36 -21.76 -12.27 -7.98
CA MET A 36 -21.05 -12.60 -6.75
C MET A 36 -22.08 -12.47 -5.62
N THR A 37 -22.67 -13.60 -5.22
CA THR A 37 -23.26 -13.76 -3.90
C THR A 37 -22.13 -13.78 -2.87
N GLY A 38 -21.34 -12.71 -2.84
CA GLY A 38 -20.28 -12.48 -1.89
C GLY A 38 -20.84 -11.72 -0.70
N VAL A 39 -20.48 -12.14 0.49
CA VAL A 39 -20.70 -11.34 1.71
C VAL A 39 -20.14 -9.94 1.45
N SER A 40 -21.00 -8.93 1.53
CA SER A 40 -20.58 -7.54 1.35
C SER A 40 -19.61 -7.15 2.46
N ASP A 41 -18.45 -6.60 2.10
CA ASP A 41 -17.49 -6.06 3.06
C ASP A 41 -18.11 -4.83 3.76
N GLY A 42 -18.55 -5.03 5.00
CA GLY A 42 -19.23 -4.04 5.83
C GLY A 42 -18.34 -2.93 6.39
N ARG A 43 -17.03 -2.94 6.11
CA ARG A 43 -16.11 -1.90 6.57
C ARG A 43 -16.33 -0.58 5.86
N ILE A 44 -15.97 0.50 6.54
CA ILE A 44 -16.16 1.87 6.10
C ILE A 44 -15.04 2.24 5.09
N SER A 45 -15.42 2.68 3.90
CA SER A 45 -14.47 3.35 3.01
C SER A 45 -14.44 4.85 3.31
N LEU A 46 -13.26 5.45 3.27
CA LEU A 46 -13.11 6.89 3.46
C LEU A 46 -13.43 7.68 2.18
N ASN A 47 -13.74 7.01 1.07
CA ASN A 47 -14.05 7.62 -0.24
C ASN A 47 -12.97 8.62 -0.70
N LEU A 48 -11.70 8.31 -0.43
CA LEU A 48 -10.59 9.17 -0.82
C LEU A 48 -10.42 9.19 -2.36
N PRO A 49 -10.01 10.33 -2.93
CA PRO A 49 -9.49 10.38 -4.30
C PRO A 49 -8.38 9.34 -4.54
N PRO A 50 -8.27 8.78 -5.76
CA PRO A 50 -7.35 7.67 -6.05
C PRO A 50 -5.90 7.90 -5.59
N MET A 51 -5.37 9.11 -5.78
CA MET A 51 -4.02 9.46 -5.35
C MET A 51 -3.84 9.44 -3.83
N MET A 52 -4.81 9.97 -3.08
CA MET A 52 -4.75 9.97 -1.61
C MET A 52 -4.88 8.56 -1.05
N LYS A 53 -5.76 7.74 -1.64
CA LYS A 53 -5.90 6.33 -1.31
C LYS A 53 -4.58 5.57 -1.50
N GLN A 54 -3.92 5.76 -2.64
CA GLN A 54 -2.64 5.10 -2.90
C GLN A 54 -1.55 5.56 -1.94
N HIS A 55 -1.50 6.87 -1.63
CA HIS A 55 -0.56 7.40 -0.66
C HIS A 55 -0.77 6.81 0.74
N GLN A 56 -2.03 6.73 1.20
CA GLN A 56 -2.38 6.12 2.47
C GLN A 56 -2.00 4.63 2.52
N LEU A 57 -2.29 3.86 1.46
CA LEU A 57 -1.89 2.45 1.36
C LEU A 57 -0.37 2.29 1.38
N SER A 58 0.38 3.23 0.78
CA SER A 58 1.84 3.25 0.86
C SER A 58 2.32 3.47 2.29
N ASN A 59 1.73 4.41 3.03
CA ASN A 59 2.08 4.66 4.42
C ASN A 59 1.78 3.44 5.31
N MET A 60 0.64 2.78 5.12
CA MET A 60 0.29 1.56 5.87
C MET A 60 1.29 0.41 5.61
N ARG A 61 1.76 0.24 4.37
CA ARG A 61 2.83 -0.74 4.06
C ARG A 61 4.15 -0.38 4.72
N ALA A 62 4.53 0.91 4.72
CA ALA A 62 5.72 1.38 5.41
C ALA A 62 5.63 1.17 6.93
N HIS A 63 4.45 1.36 7.53
CA HIS A 63 4.24 1.07 8.94
C HIS A 63 4.41 -0.41 9.27
N LEU A 64 3.90 -1.31 8.41
CA LEU A 64 4.12 -2.75 8.57
C LEU A 64 5.60 -3.12 8.44
N ASP A 65 6.32 -2.50 7.52
CA ASP A 65 7.77 -2.69 7.38
C ASP A 65 8.53 -2.25 8.63
N ALA A 66 8.18 -1.09 9.20
CA ALA A 66 8.74 -0.61 10.45
C ALA A 66 8.49 -1.58 11.62
N ILE A 67 7.30 -2.16 11.73
CA ILE A 67 7.01 -3.21 12.73
C ILE A 67 7.92 -4.43 12.55
N ARG A 68 8.10 -4.91 11.31
CA ARG A 68 9.04 -6.01 11.02
C ARG A 68 10.45 -5.65 11.48
N ASN A 69 10.91 -4.43 11.21
CA ASN A 69 12.24 -3.98 11.58
C ASN A 69 12.41 -3.82 13.10
N ILE A 70 11.37 -3.39 13.82
CA ILE A 70 11.34 -3.38 15.30
C ILE A 70 11.49 -4.80 15.85
N ILE A 71 10.75 -5.77 15.29
CA ILE A 71 10.84 -7.18 15.70
C ILE A 71 12.25 -7.73 15.43
N ALA A 72 12.84 -7.41 14.29
CA ALA A 72 14.22 -7.80 13.96
C ALA A 72 15.24 -7.18 14.93
N SER A 73 15.10 -5.91 15.30
CA SER A 73 15.97 -5.31 16.32
C SER A 73 15.78 -5.95 17.70
N LEU A 74 14.54 -6.27 18.08
CA LEU A 74 14.24 -6.96 19.34
C LEU A 74 14.80 -8.39 19.39
N SER A 75 14.88 -9.12 18.26
CA SER A 75 15.48 -10.46 18.24
C SER A 75 16.99 -10.45 18.45
N GLU A 76 17.64 -9.33 18.16
CA GLU A 76 19.07 -9.10 18.40
C GLU A 76 19.34 -8.33 19.71
N GLU A 77 18.32 -8.15 20.56
CA GLU A 77 18.38 -7.35 21.79
C GLU A 77 18.82 -5.88 21.58
N ASP A 78 18.70 -5.36 20.35
CA ASP A 78 18.99 -3.97 20.02
C ASP A 78 17.77 -3.07 20.27
N PHE A 79 17.50 -2.87 21.56
CA PHE A 79 16.40 -2.02 22.02
C PHE A 79 16.54 -0.56 21.59
N ALA A 80 17.77 -0.07 21.42
CA ALA A 80 18.03 1.29 21.00
C ALA A 80 17.62 1.50 19.53
N ALA A 81 18.00 0.59 18.64
CA ALA A 81 17.55 0.62 17.25
C ALA A 81 16.02 0.46 17.14
N ALA A 82 15.45 -0.48 17.90
CA ALA A 82 13.99 -0.67 17.95
C ALA A 82 13.28 0.64 18.37
N SER A 83 13.75 1.31 19.42
CA SER A 83 13.20 2.57 19.92
C SER A 83 13.27 3.68 18.87
N LYS A 84 14.41 3.79 18.18
CA LYS A 84 14.60 4.74 17.09
C LYS A 84 13.63 4.48 15.92
N ILE A 85 13.44 3.22 15.52
CA ILE A 85 12.50 2.87 14.45
C ILE A 85 11.07 3.23 14.87
N ALA A 86 10.65 2.86 16.08
CA ALA A 86 9.32 3.15 16.60
C ALA A 86 9.02 4.66 16.59
N SER A 87 9.91 5.49 17.14
CA SER A 87 9.71 6.95 17.18
C SER A 87 9.74 7.61 15.81
N GLN A 88 10.68 7.22 14.93
CA GLN A 88 10.90 7.93 13.67
C GLN A 88 9.96 7.49 12.54
N GLN A 89 9.56 6.22 12.51
CA GLN A 89 8.79 5.65 11.39
C GLN A 89 7.31 5.44 11.73
N LEU A 90 6.98 5.37 13.01
CA LEU A 90 5.61 5.15 13.49
C LEU A 90 5.10 6.24 14.43
N GLY A 91 5.99 6.99 15.09
CA GLY A 91 5.64 8.00 16.09
C GLY A 91 4.96 9.26 15.55
N SER A 92 4.62 10.17 16.46
CA SER A 92 3.87 11.41 16.19
C SER A 92 4.75 12.51 15.58
N THR A 93 5.26 12.28 14.37
CA THR A 93 5.98 13.34 13.64
C THR A 93 5.02 14.47 13.24
N GLU A 94 5.53 15.71 13.18
CA GLU A 94 4.73 16.89 12.80
C GLU A 94 4.00 16.69 11.47
N LYS A 95 4.70 16.11 10.48
CA LYS A 95 4.13 15.73 9.18
C LYS A 95 2.97 14.73 9.30
N MET A 96 3.13 13.66 10.09
CA MET A 96 2.08 12.64 10.24
C MET A 96 0.88 13.18 11.02
N MET A 97 1.11 14.03 12.02
CA MET A 97 0.04 14.67 12.77
C MET A 97 -0.77 15.63 11.88
N ALA A 98 -0.10 16.45 11.07
CA ALA A 98 -0.77 17.29 10.08
C ALA A 98 -1.57 16.45 9.07
N MET A 99 -1.02 15.33 8.59
CA MET A 99 -1.72 14.43 7.68
C MET A 99 -2.96 13.79 8.32
N CYS A 100 -2.87 13.33 9.57
CA CYS A 100 -4.01 12.76 10.28
C CYS A 100 -5.14 13.78 10.47
N ASN A 101 -4.80 15.03 10.74
CA ASN A 101 -5.77 16.11 10.94
C ASN A 101 -6.52 16.52 9.65
N ASN A 102 -6.03 16.10 8.47
CA ASN A 102 -6.68 16.37 7.19
C ASN A 102 -7.77 15.34 6.81
N PHE A 103 -8.03 14.34 7.66
CA PHE A 103 -9.12 13.39 7.43
C PHE A 103 -10.43 13.89 8.06
N ASP A 104 -11.49 13.92 7.25
CA ASP A 104 -12.84 14.34 7.69
C ASP A 104 -13.52 13.32 8.62
N ASN A 105 -13.17 12.03 8.50
CA ASN A 105 -13.75 11.00 9.35
C ASN A 105 -13.09 11.03 10.74
N GLU A 106 -13.83 11.56 11.72
CA GLU A 106 -13.34 11.73 13.11
C GLU A 106 -12.88 10.42 13.77
N ASN A 107 -13.55 9.30 13.51
CA ASN A 107 -13.15 8.00 14.04
C ASN A 107 -11.82 7.55 13.43
N PHE A 108 -11.66 7.69 12.11
CA PHE A 108 -10.41 7.36 11.42
C PHE A 108 -9.25 8.22 11.93
N LYS A 109 -9.47 9.54 12.02
CA LYS A 109 -8.49 10.50 12.55
C LYS A 109 -8.07 10.12 13.96
N THR A 110 -9.04 9.86 14.85
CA THR A 110 -8.77 9.49 16.24
C THR A 110 -7.96 8.20 16.34
N MET A 111 -8.30 7.17 15.56
CA MET A 111 -7.54 5.92 15.52
C MET A 111 -6.12 6.10 14.99
N GLY A 112 -5.94 6.91 13.93
CA GLY A 112 -4.61 7.23 13.39
C GLY A 112 -3.73 7.97 14.39
N LEU A 113 -4.27 8.99 15.06
CA LEU A 113 -3.57 9.73 16.11
C LEU A 113 -3.21 8.83 17.30
N ALA A 114 -4.12 7.93 17.69
CA ALA A 114 -3.86 6.97 18.76
C ALA A 114 -2.75 5.97 18.40
N PHE A 115 -2.70 5.52 17.15
CA PHE A 115 -1.60 4.70 16.64
C PHE A 115 -0.24 5.40 16.80
N HIS A 116 -0.11 6.63 16.30
CA HIS A 116 1.13 7.39 16.38
C HIS A 116 1.58 7.63 17.84
N LYS A 117 0.65 7.98 18.73
CA LYS A 117 0.94 8.11 20.17
C LYS A 117 1.35 6.79 20.82
N SER A 118 0.74 5.67 20.41
CA SER A 118 1.13 4.35 20.93
C SER A 118 2.56 3.98 20.50
N ALA A 119 2.98 4.40 19.32
CA ALA A 119 4.34 4.19 18.84
C ALA A 119 5.37 5.06 19.59
N ASP A 120 5.01 6.29 19.96
CA ASP A 120 5.85 7.10 20.86
C ASP A 120 6.03 6.41 22.21
N LYS A 121 4.93 5.88 22.78
CA LYS A 121 5.01 5.13 24.04
C LYS A 121 5.83 3.84 23.91
N LEU A 122 5.69 3.13 22.79
CA LEU A 122 6.54 1.98 22.47
C LEU A 122 8.01 2.37 22.43
N ALA A 123 8.35 3.48 21.76
CA ALA A 123 9.72 3.98 21.69
C ALA A 123 10.30 4.25 23.08
N GLU A 124 9.53 4.87 23.98
CA GLU A 124 9.97 5.10 25.36
C GLU A 124 10.13 3.79 26.14
N THR A 125 9.18 2.86 26.05
CA THR A 125 9.27 1.57 26.75
C THR A 125 10.42 0.70 26.25
N LEU A 126 10.76 0.77 24.96
CA LEU A 126 11.91 0.05 24.40
C LEU A 126 13.23 0.47 25.08
N LYS A 127 13.38 1.74 25.50
CA LYS A 127 14.58 2.22 26.19
C LYS A 127 14.82 1.55 27.55
N GLU A 128 13.80 0.91 28.13
CA GLU A 128 13.93 0.15 29.37
C GLU A 128 14.73 -1.15 29.19
N GLY A 129 14.94 -1.63 27.96
CA GLY A 129 15.73 -2.82 27.68
C GLY A 129 15.10 -4.14 28.14
N ASN A 130 13.80 -4.15 28.47
CA ASN A 130 13.10 -5.34 28.93
C ASN A 130 12.22 -5.91 27.80
N ILE A 131 12.48 -7.15 27.38
CA ILE A 131 11.77 -7.77 26.27
C ILE A 131 10.27 -7.99 26.58
N GLN A 132 9.90 -8.33 27.82
CA GLN A 132 8.49 -8.55 28.18
C GLN A 132 7.67 -7.25 28.19
N THR A 133 8.21 -6.13 28.68
CA THR A 133 7.54 -4.82 28.58
C THR A 133 7.48 -4.35 27.13
N SER A 134 8.57 -4.53 26.38
CA SER A 134 8.67 -4.18 24.96
C SER A 134 7.62 -4.90 24.10
N LEU A 135 7.49 -6.22 24.24
CA LEU A 135 6.49 -7.00 23.51
C LEU A 135 5.05 -6.61 23.89
N ARG A 136 4.79 -6.26 25.16
CA ARG A 136 3.48 -5.75 25.59
C ARG A 136 3.15 -4.40 24.98
N ALA A 137 4.12 -3.49 24.89
CA ALA A 137 3.96 -2.21 24.22
C ALA A 137 3.76 -2.40 22.71
N LEU A 138 4.55 -3.28 22.07
CA LEU A 138 4.43 -3.59 20.65
C LEU A 138 3.05 -4.17 20.31
N LYS A 139 2.55 -5.08 21.14
CA LYS A 139 1.17 -5.60 21.05
C LYS A 139 0.14 -4.46 21.07
N THR A 140 0.31 -3.50 21.99
CA THR A 140 -0.60 -2.34 22.10
C THR A 140 -0.59 -1.52 20.80
N THR A 141 0.56 -1.27 20.21
CA THR A 141 0.67 -0.60 18.91
C THR A 141 0.01 -1.41 17.78
N MET A 142 0.24 -2.73 17.74
CA MET A 142 -0.35 -3.63 16.74
C MET A 142 -1.87 -3.75 16.84
N ASN A 143 -2.45 -3.58 18.04
CA ASN A 143 -3.90 -3.54 18.21
C ASN A 143 -4.55 -2.42 17.41
N SER A 144 -3.86 -1.30 17.18
CA SER A 144 -4.36 -0.23 16.31
C SER A 144 -4.47 -0.67 14.85
N CYS A 145 -3.52 -1.48 14.35
CA CYS A 145 -3.60 -2.05 13.00
C CYS A 145 -4.83 -2.95 12.86
N VAL A 146 -5.04 -3.85 13.81
CA VAL A 146 -6.19 -4.77 13.82
C VAL A 146 -7.50 -4.01 13.91
N SER A 147 -7.60 -3.05 14.83
CA SER A 147 -8.83 -2.28 15.05
C SER A 147 -9.18 -1.40 13.84
N CYS A 148 -8.17 -0.74 13.24
CA CYS A 148 -8.37 0.06 12.04
C CYS A 148 -8.80 -0.81 10.86
N HIS A 149 -8.12 -1.95 10.61
CA HIS A 149 -8.46 -2.84 9.50
C HIS A 149 -9.79 -3.60 9.67
N ALA A 150 -10.27 -3.76 10.91
CA ALA A 150 -11.60 -4.28 11.20
C ALA A 150 -12.71 -3.26 10.94
N THR A 151 -12.38 -1.96 11.02
CA THR A 151 -13.36 -0.86 10.88
C THR A 151 -13.38 -0.27 9.48
N PHE A 152 -12.20 -0.06 8.90
CA PHE A 152 -12.01 0.66 7.66
C PHE A 152 -11.44 -0.24 6.57
N LYS A 153 -11.79 0.08 5.32
CA LYS A 153 -11.22 -0.51 4.12
C LYS A 153 -10.79 0.59 3.19
N GLN A 154 -9.69 0.37 2.49
CA GLN A 154 -9.22 1.24 1.42
C GLN A 154 -8.90 0.38 0.22
#